data_AF-A0A2V6CU81-F1
#
_entry.id   AF-A0A2V6CU81-F1
#
_cell.length_a   1.000
_cell.length_b   1.000
_cell.length_c   1.000
_cell.angle_alpha   90.00
_cell.angle_beta   90.00
_cell.angle_gamma   90.00
#
_symmetry.space_group_name_H-M   'P 1'
#
loop_
_entity.id
_entity.type
_entity.pdbx_description
1 polymer ?
#
loop_
_entity_poly.entity_id
_entity_poly.type
_entity_poly.pdbx_seq_one_letter_code
_entity_poly.pdbx_strand_id
1 'polypeptide(L)' 'MPRLRGDEFYLQAKEMRPSLADRFIFITGFATDAKIALFLTKHDVKYLVKPFAIQGLINCVKQLLC' A
#
# COMPACT_ATOMS: atom_id res chain seq x y z
N MET A 1 -11.96 -0.17 -2.69
CA MET A 1 -12.43 0.97 -3.50
C MET A 1 -13.43 0.40 -4.52
N PRO A 2 -14.67 0.91 -4.59
CA PRO A 2 -15.78 0.22 -5.28
C PRO A 2 -15.68 0.18 -6.82
N ARG A 3 -14.86 1.02 -7.45
CA ARG A 3 -14.76 1.11 -8.93
C ARG A 3 -13.35 0.89 -9.50
N LEU A 4 -12.32 0.96 -8.66
CA LEU A 4 -10.92 0.82 -9.05
C LEU A 4 -10.22 0.12 -7.90
N ARG A 5 -9.46 -0.94 -8.17
CA ARG A 5 -8.73 -1.62 -7.10
C ARG A 5 -7.46 -0.86 -6.74
N GLY A 6 -7.00 -1.01 -5.50
CA GLY A 6 -5.82 -0.27 -5.02
C GLY A 6 -4.53 -0.70 -5.72
N ASP A 7 -4.42 -1.97 -6.09
CA ASP A 7 -3.32 -2.51 -6.88
C ASP A 7 -3.29 -1.96 -8.32
N GLU A 8 -4.45 -1.90 -8.97
CA GLU A 8 -4.59 -1.29 -10.31
C GLU A 8 -4.21 0.20 -10.28
N PHE A 9 -4.71 0.94 -9.29
CA PHE A 9 -4.36 2.35 -9.11
C PHE A 9 -2.86 2.55 -8.91
N TYR A 10 -2.21 1.71 -8.10
CA TYR A 10 -0.77 1.78 -7.87
C TYR A 10 0.04 1.57 -9.16
N LEU A 11 -0.32 0.56 -9.95
CA LEU A 11 0.38 0.27 -11.20
C LEU A 11 0.27 1.46 -12.18
N GLN A 12 -0.93 2.01 -12.34
CA GLN A 12 -1.16 3.19 -13.20
C GLN A 12 -0.41 4.43 -12.69
N ALA A 13 -0.45 4.70 -11.38
CA ALA A 13 0.26 5.83 -10.78
C ALA A 13 1.79 5.71 -10.92
N LYS A 14 2.32 4.49 -10.74
CA LYS A 14 3.75 4.18 -10.92
C LYS A 14 4.19 4.37 -12.37
N GLU A 15 3.37 3.94 -13.33
CA GLU A 15 3.65 4.12 -14.76
C GLU A 15 3.65 5.61 -15.14
N MET A 16 2.66 6.37 -14.67
CA MET A 16 2.55 7.80 -14.97
C MET A 16 3.63 8.64 -14.29
N ARG A 17 4.01 8.29 -13.05
CA ARG A 17 5.02 9.01 -12.27
C ARG A 17 5.77 8.03 -11.35
N PRO A 18 6.90 7.47 -11.81
CA PRO A 18 7.66 6.47 -11.06
C PRO A 18 8.05 6.90 -9.64
N SER A 19 8.31 8.19 -9.42
CA SER A 19 8.64 8.75 -8.10
C SER A 19 7.52 8.61 -7.06
N LEU A 20 6.29 8.28 -7.47
CA LEU A 20 5.19 8.03 -6.55
C LEU A 20 5.22 6.60 -5.99
N ALA A 21 5.90 5.65 -6.63
CA ALA A 21 5.90 4.25 -6.22
C ALA A 21 6.30 4.06 -4.75
N ASP A 22 7.28 4.84 -4.29
CA ASP A 22 7.80 4.77 -2.92
C ASP A 22 6.94 5.54 -1.90
N ARG A 23 5.86 6.18 -2.35
CA ARG A 23 4.97 7.03 -1.53
C ARG A 23 3.60 6.41 -1.26
N PHE A 24 3.44 5.11 -1.49
CA PHE A 24 2.21 4.38 -1.19
C PHE A 24 2.28 3.67 0.16
N ILE A 25 1.16 3.70 0.90
CA ILE A 25 0.89 2.79 2.02
C ILE A 25 -0.42 2.08 1.71
N PHE A 26 -0.36 0.76 1.55
CA PHE A 26 -1.55 -0.06 1.37
C PHE A 26 -2.20 -0.33 2.72
N ILE A 27 -3.53 -0.34 2.76
CA ILE A 27 -4.28 -0.65 3.97
C ILE A 27 -5.26 -1.77 3.65
N THR A 28 -5.11 -2.94 4.28
CA THR A 28 -5.91 -4.13 3.99
C THR A 28 -6.47 -4.78 5.25
N GLY A 29 -7.69 -5.32 5.22
CA GLY A 29 -8.22 -6.21 6.26
C GLY A 29 -8.02 -7.70 5.95
N PHE A 30 -7.39 -8.01 4.82
CA PHE A 30 -7.32 -9.36 4.26
C PHE A 30 -5.86 -9.75 3.97
N ALA A 31 -4.95 -9.47 4.90
CA ALA A 31 -3.52 -9.74 4.70
C ALA A 31 -3.20 -11.23 4.51
N THR A 32 -4.10 -12.12 4.95
CA THR A 32 -3.99 -13.58 4.77
C THR A 32 -4.52 -14.06 3.41
N ASP A 33 -5.14 -13.20 2.61
CA ASP A 33 -5.52 -13.53 1.23
C ASP A 33 -4.25 -13.66 0.39
N ALA A 34 -4.05 -14.83 -0.22
CA ALA A 34 -2.84 -15.15 -0.97
C ALA A 34 -2.59 -14.17 -2.14
N LYS A 35 -3.64 -13.64 -2.78
CA LYS A 35 -3.48 -12.67 -3.88
C LYS A 35 -2.98 -11.33 -3.37
N ILE A 36 -3.49 -10.90 -2.21
CA ILE A 36 -3.07 -9.65 -1.57
C ILE A 36 -1.63 -9.80 -1.05
N ALA A 37 -1.32 -10.88 -0.34
CA ALA A 37 0.02 -11.15 0.15
C ALA A 37 1.04 -11.22 -0.98
N LEU A 38 0.70 -11.87 -2.10
CA LEU A 38 1.55 -11.94 -3.29
C LEU A 38 1.79 -10.55 -3.91
N PHE A 39 0.74 -9.72 -4.02
CA PHE A 39 0.89 -8.37 -4.56
C PHE A 39 1.80 -7.51 -3.67
N LEU A 40 1.57 -7.53 -2.36
CA LEU A 40 2.32 -6.73 -1.40
C LEU A 40 3.81 -7.09 -1.39
N THR A 41 4.12 -8.39 -1.41
CA THR A 41 5.51 -8.90 -1.43
C THR A 41 6.19 -8.70 -2.76
N LYS A 42 5.51 -8.96 -3.89
CA LYS A 42 6.06 -8.81 -5.25
C LYS A 42 6.51 -7.38 -5.55
N HIS A 43 5.77 -6.39 -5.03
CA HIS A 43 6.05 -4.98 -5.30
C HIS A 43 6.84 -4.29 -4.18
N ASP A 44 7.19 -5.02 -3.11
CA ASP A 44 7.88 -4.50 -1.92
C ASP A 44 7.25 -3.21 -1.37
N VAL A 45 5.92 -3.19 -1.33
CA VAL A 45 5.16 -2.00 -0.95
C VAL A 45 4.90 -1.96 0.56
N LYS A 46 4.93 -0.76 1.14
CA LYS A 46 4.56 -0.56 2.55
C LYS A 46 3.06 -0.81 2.74
N TYR A 47 2.68 -1.49 3.82
CA TYR A 47 1.28 -1.74 4.13
C TYR A 47 0.97 -1.82 5.63
N LEU A 48 -0.31 -1.65 5.96
CA LEU A 48 -0.89 -1.82 7.29
C LEU A 48 -2.08 -2.79 7.22
N VAL A 49 -2.14 -3.70 8.18
CA VAL A 49 -3.23 -4.67 8.31
C VAL A 49 -4.27 -4.14 9.29
N LYS A 50 -5.55 -4.16 8.93
CA LYS A 50 -6.64 -3.76 9.83
C LYS A 50 -6.97 -4.88 10.81
N PRO A 51 -7.33 -4.55 12.06
CA PRO A 51 -7.22 -3.22 12.66
C PRO A 51 -5.75 -2.86 12.97
N PHE A 52 -5.41 -1.57 12.87
CA PHE A 52 -4.09 -1.05 13.25
C PHE A 52 -4.24 0.16 14.17
N ALA A 53 -3.23 0.40 15.01
CA ALA A 53 -3.18 1.58 15.86
C ALA A 53 -2.85 2.84 15.04
N ILE A 54 -3.44 3.98 15.41
CA ILE A 54 -3.20 5.28 14.76
C ILE A 54 -1.70 5.64 14.78
N GLN A 55 -1.00 5.34 15.88
CA GLN A 55 0.43 5.58 15.99
C GLN A 55 1.23 4.82 14.92
N GLY A 56 0.80 3.61 14.55
CA GLY A 56 1.41 2.85 13.46
C GLY A 56 1.29 3.57 12.13
N LEU A 57 0.11 4.12 11.82
CA LEU A 57 -0.10 4.93 10.62
C LEU A 57 0.78 6.18 10.60
N ILE A 58 0.85 6.91 11.71
CA ILE A 58 1.70 8.11 11.84
C ILE A 58 3.17 7.76 11.56
N ASN A 59 3.66 6.64 12.11
CA ASN A 59 5.03 6.21 11.90
C ASN A 59 5.29 5.85 10.43
N CYS A 60 4.38 5.13 9.77
CA CYS A 60 4.50 4.81 8.34
C CYS A 60 4.53 6.07 7.47
N VAL A 61 3.68 7.06 7.76
CA VAL A 61 3.66 8.33 7.02
C VAL A 61 4.96 9.11 7.21
N LYS A 62 5.51 9.15 8.44
CA LYS A 62 6.83 9.78 8.68
C LYS A 62 7.93 9.14 7.84
N GLN A 63 7.94 7.81 7.72
CA GLN A 63 8.88 7.07 6.88
C GLN A 63 8.73 7.32 5.37
N LEU A 64 7.69 8.05 4.92
CA LEU A 64 7.54 8.47 3.52
C LEU A 64 8.04 9.89 3.25
N LEU A 65 8.22 10.69 4.32
CA LEU A 65 8.59 12.10 4.24
C LEU A 65 10.08 12.34 4.50
N CYS A 66 10.74 11.40 5.17
CA CYS A 66 12.18 11.37 5.38
C CYS A 66 12.89 10.71 4.19
#